data_AF-A0A8H7KKB6-F1
#
_entry.id   AF-A0A8H7KKB6-F1
#
_cell.length_a   1.000
_cell.length_b   1.000
_cell.length_c   1.000
_cell.angle_alpha   90.00
_cell.angle_beta   90.00
_cell.angle_gamma   90.00
#
_symmetry.space_group_name_H-M   'P 1'
#
loop_
_entity.id
_entity.type
_entity.pdbx_description
1 polymer ?
#
loop_
_entity_poly.entity_id
_entity_poly.type
_entity_poly.pdbx_seq_one_letter_code
_entity_poly.pdbx_strand_id
1 'polypeptide(L)'
;MFKPSTPPPHNNRLSTETAATISPPSDDAMAHPPLPSPPREAQTLQEIAWQASLRNLEHQMISYQNHATESGGASEQDVERVAIAMENVANCHPNPKAKAQWKKKAKKIQKGRSEGT
;
A
#
# COMPACT_ATOMS: atom_id res chain seq x y z
N MET A 1 -46.72 23.00 -12.20
CA MET A 1 -46.14 22.74 -10.88
C MET A 1 -44.76 22.11 -11.07
N PHE A 2 -43.75 22.70 -10.43
CA PHE A 2 -42.33 22.32 -10.23
C PHE A 2 -41.42 22.00 -11.44
N LYS A 3 -40.52 22.96 -11.72
CA LYS A 3 -39.15 22.77 -12.27
C LYS A 3 -38.15 23.23 -11.16
N PRO A 4 -36.83 23.16 -11.36
CA PRO A 4 -35.93 22.02 -11.20
C PRO A 4 -34.89 22.28 -10.06
N SER A 5 -34.12 21.28 -9.63
CA SER A 5 -33.00 21.50 -8.69
C SER A 5 -31.67 21.09 -9.29
N THR A 6 -30.92 22.10 -9.73
CA THR A 6 -29.49 22.04 -10.05
C THR A 6 -28.71 22.54 -8.82
N PRO A 7 -27.67 21.84 -8.33
CA PRO A 7 -26.85 22.36 -7.23
C PRO A 7 -25.95 23.52 -7.69
N PRO A 8 -25.67 24.50 -6.81
CA PRO A 8 -24.94 25.72 -7.16
C PRO A 8 -23.42 25.50 -7.31
N PRO A 9 -22.72 26.38 -8.04
CA PRO A 9 -21.27 26.36 -8.20
C PRO A 9 -20.56 26.95 -6.98
N HIS A 10 -19.56 26.24 -6.45
CA HIS A 10 -18.67 26.77 -5.42
C HIS A 10 -17.51 27.54 -6.09
N ASN A 11 -17.72 28.82 -6.32
CA ASN A 11 -16.63 29.80 -6.40
C ASN A 11 -16.67 30.62 -5.12
N ASN A 12 -15.53 30.77 -4.44
CA ASN A 12 -15.11 31.95 -3.65
C ASN A 12 -13.72 31.62 -3.06
N ARG A 13 -12.64 32.00 -3.74
CA ARG A 13 -11.97 33.32 -3.71
C ARG A 13 -11.05 33.45 -2.48
N LEU A 14 -9.77 33.25 -2.76
CA LEU A 14 -8.59 33.68 -2.03
C LEU A 14 -8.75 35.11 -1.47
N SER A 15 -8.46 35.33 -0.19
CA SER A 15 -8.11 36.64 0.37
C SER A 15 -7.16 36.45 1.55
N THR A 16 -5.95 36.95 1.33
CA THR A 16 -4.83 37.15 2.25
C THR A 16 -5.10 38.30 3.24
N GLU A 17 -4.32 38.29 4.34
CA GLU A 17 -3.95 39.46 5.19
C GLU A 17 -5.02 39.95 6.20
N THR A 18 -4.76 40.40 7.44
CA THR A 18 -3.54 40.68 8.25
C THR A 18 -3.92 40.81 9.75
N ALA A 19 -2.95 40.61 10.64
CA ALA A 19 -2.77 41.25 11.98
C ALA A 19 -3.63 40.84 13.21
N ALA A 20 -2.96 40.21 14.18
CA ALA A 20 -3.00 40.64 15.59
C ALA A 20 -1.73 40.16 16.34
N THR A 21 -0.95 41.12 16.83
CA THR A 21 0.14 40.97 17.82
C THR A 21 -0.37 40.29 19.09
N ILE A 22 0.24 39.16 19.47
CA ILE A 22 0.25 38.69 20.87
C ILE A 22 1.59 37.96 21.11
N SER A 23 2.42 38.52 21.99
CA SER A 23 3.67 37.93 22.47
C SER A 23 3.44 36.63 23.26
N PRO A 24 4.47 35.75 23.41
CA PRO A 24 4.26 34.36 23.81
C PRO A 24 4.24 34.21 25.34
N PRO A 25 3.50 33.23 25.89
CA PRO A 25 3.94 32.54 27.08
C PRO A 25 4.69 31.27 26.67
N SER A 26 5.98 31.21 27.02
CA SER A 26 6.69 29.94 27.13
C SER A 26 5.92 29.04 28.09
N ASP A 27 5.42 27.92 27.60
CA ASP A 27 5.06 26.80 28.46
C ASP A 27 5.62 25.52 27.86
N ASP A 28 6.45 24.90 28.68
CA ASP A 28 7.30 23.76 28.45
C ASP A 28 6.44 22.50 28.34
N ALA A 29 5.99 22.17 27.14
CA ALA A 29 5.40 20.87 26.84
C ALA A 29 6.01 20.38 25.53
N MET A 30 7.04 19.52 25.67
CA MET A 30 7.82 18.92 24.60
C MET A 30 7.00 18.67 23.33
N ALA A 31 7.09 19.62 22.39
CA ALA A 31 6.72 19.39 21.01
C ALA A 31 7.72 18.35 20.50
N HIS A 32 7.32 17.08 20.52
CA HIS A 32 8.01 16.06 19.75
C HIS A 32 8.17 16.63 18.34
N PRO A 33 9.41 16.80 17.83
CA PRO A 33 9.57 17.29 16.47
C PRO A 33 8.81 16.33 15.56
N PRO A 34 8.05 16.83 14.57
CA PRO A 34 7.47 15.96 13.57
C PRO A 34 8.62 15.13 13.00
N LEU A 35 8.49 13.80 13.11
CA LEU A 35 9.47 12.85 12.58
C LEU A 35 9.86 13.32 11.17
N PRO A 36 11.16 13.46 10.87
CA PRO A 36 11.57 13.91 9.55
C PRO A 36 10.97 12.96 8.54
N SER A 37 10.11 13.49 7.67
CA SER A 37 9.59 12.75 6.54
C SER A 37 10.78 12.12 5.81
N PRO A 38 10.73 10.83 5.48
CA PRO A 38 11.83 10.18 4.81
C PRO A 38 12.17 10.97 3.53
N PRO A 39 13.47 11.12 3.20
CA PRO A 39 13.88 11.87 2.02
C PRO A 39 13.11 11.40 0.79
N ARG A 40 12.65 12.33 -0.05
CA ARG A 40 11.81 12.03 -1.22
C ARG A 40 12.37 10.88 -2.06
N GLU A 41 13.69 10.84 -2.21
CA GLU A 41 14.40 9.78 -2.93
C GLU A 41 14.18 8.38 -2.35
N ALA A 42 14.12 8.24 -1.02
CA ALA A 42 13.84 6.97 -0.36
C ALA A 42 12.38 6.51 -0.56
N GLN A 43 11.44 7.46 -0.63
CA GLN A 43 10.04 7.16 -0.95
C GLN A 43 9.89 6.68 -2.40
N THR A 44 10.59 7.31 -3.35
CA THR A 44 10.59 6.92 -4.76
C THR A 44 11.19 5.53 -4.96
N LEU A 45 12.32 5.20 -4.31
CA LEU A 45 12.93 3.87 -4.40
C LEU A 45 12.03 2.78 -3.80
N GLN A 46 11.37 3.07 -2.67
CA GLN A 46 10.43 2.14 -2.06
C GLN A 46 9.22 1.88 -2.98
N GLU A 47 8.69 2.92 -3.60
CA GLU A 47 7.58 2.80 -4.55
C GLU A 47 7.97 1.96 -5.77
N ILE A 48 9.15 2.21 -6.35
CA ILE A 48 9.70 1.41 -7.46
C ILE A 48 9.83 -0.07 -7.05
N ALA A 49 10.40 -0.35 -5.88
CA ALA A 49 10.57 -1.71 -5.39
C ALA A 49 9.22 -2.42 -5.15
N TRP A 50 8.22 -1.68 -4.65
CA TRP A 50 6.88 -2.19 -4.46
C TRP A 50 6.19 -2.51 -5.79
N GLN A 51 6.26 -1.61 -6.77
CA GLN A 51 5.72 -1.83 -8.11
C GLN A 51 6.37 -3.04 -8.80
N ALA A 52 7.70 -3.15 -8.73
CA ALA A 52 8.43 -4.30 -9.27
C ALA A 52 7.98 -5.62 -8.62
N SER A 53 7.76 -5.61 -7.30
CA SER A 53 7.26 -6.78 -6.56
C SER A 53 5.84 -7.19 -6.99
N LEU A 54 4.95 -6.22 -7.27
CA LEU A 54 3.61 -6.50 -7.77
C LEU A 54 3.63 -7.13 -9.16
N ARG A 55 4.48 -6.61 -10.07
CA ARG A 55 4.65 -7.20 -11.41
C ARG A 55 5.20 -8.62 -11.36
N ASN A 56 6.16 -8.86 -10.47
CA ASN A 56 6.66 -10.22 -10.26
C ASN A 56 5.55 -11.15 -9.75
N LEU A 57 4.75 -10.72 -8.77
CA LEU A 57 3.62 -11.51 -8.28
C LEU A 57 2.61 -11.82 -9.39
N GLU A 58 2.27 -10.83 -10.22
CA GLU A 58 1.38 -10.99 -11.38
C GLU A 58 1.91 -12.08 -12.33
N HIS A 59 3.20 -12.03 -12.69
CA HIS A 59 3.82 -13.07 -13.52
C HIS A 59 3.77 -14.46 -12.88
N GLN A 60 4.07 -14.58 -11.58
CA GLN A 60 3.99 -15.88 -10.90
C GLN A 60 2.55 -16.43 -10.86
N MET A 61 1.56 -15.57 -10.69
CA MET A 61 0.15 -15.98 -10.70
C MET A 61 -0.31 -16.45 -12.09
N ILE A 62 0.13 -15.79 -13.16
CA ILE A 62 -0.15 -16.22 -14.54
C ILE A 62 0.48 -17.58 -14.79
N SER A 63 1.75 -17.78 -14.42
CA SER A 63 2.44 -19.07 -14.56
C SER A 63 1.73 -20.18 -13.78
N TYR A 64 1.34 -19.90 -12.53
CA TYR A 64 0.58 -20.82 -11.68
C TYR A 64 -0.74 -21.23 -12.36
N GLN A 65 -1.48 -20.26 -12.91
CA GLN A 65 -2.77 -20.51 -13.55
C GLN A 65 -2.63 -21.31 -14.85
N ASN A 66 -1.61 -21.02 -15.65
CA ASN A 66 -1.31 -21.78 -16.87
C ASN A 66 -0.98 -23.24 -16.53
N HIS A 67 -0.05 -23.47 -15.59
CA HIS A 67 0.32 -24.83 -15.18
C HIS A 67 -0.84 -25.60 -14.55
N ALA A 68 -1.67 -24.93 -13.74
CA ALA A 68 -2.89 -25.53 -13.18
C ALA A 68 -3.86 -26.02 -14.26
N THR A 69 -3.93 -25.30 -15.38
CA THR A 69 -4.86 -25.59 -16.48
C THR A 69 -4.30 -26.64 -17.45
N GLU A 70 -3.00 -26.57 -17.75
CA GLU A 70 -2.37 -27.39 -18.80
C GLU A 70 -1.83 -28.73 -18.30
N SER A 71 -1.38 -28.81 -17.04
CA SER A 71 -0.62 -29.98 -16.53
C SER A 71 -1.37 -30.83 -15.49
N GLY A 72 -2.67 -30.64 -15.33
CA GLY A 72 -3.48 -31.39 -14.35
C GLY A 72 -3.32 -30.90 -12.90
N GLY A 73 -2.71 -29.73 -12.70
CA GLY A 73 -2.54 -29.10 -11.40
C GLY A 73 -1.28 -28.24 -11.34
N ALA A 74 -1.30 -27.16 -10.55
CA ALA A 74 -0.11 -26.37 -10.32
C ALA A 74 0.87 -27.13 -9.43
N SER A 75 2.16 -27.07 -9.77
CA SER A 75 3.21 -27.75 -8.99
C SER A 75 3.41 -27.07 -7.64
N GLU A 76 3.97 -27.79 -6.67
CA GLU A 76 4.39 -27.20 -5.39
C GLU A 76 5.36 -26.03 -5.58
N GLN A 77 6.23 -26.09 -6.61
CA GLN A 77 7.12 -24.99 -6.95
C GLN A 77 6.36 -23.74 -7.40
N ASP A 78 5.26 -23.88 -8.12
CA ASP A 78 4.44 -22.73 -8.53
C ASP A 78 3.79 -22.06 -7.33
N VAL A 79 3.28 -22.85 -6.38
CA VAL A 79 2.73 -22.38 -5.11
C VAL A 79 3.80 -21.64 -4.29
N GLU A 80 5.01 -22.19 -4.21
CA GLU A 80 6.14 -21.58 -3.50
C GLU A 80 6.56 -20.26 -4.14
N ARG A 81 6.69 -20.21 -5.48
CA ARG A 81 7.00 -18.99 -6.22
C ARG A 81 5.99 -17.87 -5.95
N VAL A 82 4.70 -18.19 -5.96
CA VAL A 82 3.63 -17.23 -5.62
C VAL A 82 3.76 -16.75 -4.17
N ALA A 83 3.99 -17.65 -3.22
CA ALA A 83 4.15 -17.27 -1.81
C ALA A 83 5.34 -16.34 -1.56
N ILE A 84 6.50 -16.63 -2.17
CA ILE A 84 7.70 -15.79 -2.09
C ILE A 84 7.41 -14.41 -2.70
N ALA A 85 6.76 -14.36 -3.87
CA ALA A 85 6.41 -13.09 -4.50
C ALA A 85 5.46 -12.25 -3.62
N MET A 86 4.48 -12.88 -2.96
CA MET A 86 3.59 -12.20 -2.00
C MET A 86 4.33 -11.68 -0.76
N GLU A 87 5.33 -12.42 -0.26
CA GLU A 87 6.17 -11.95 0.83
C GLU A 87 7.02 -10.74 0.43
N ASN A 88 7.56 -10.73 -0.80
CA ASN A 88 8.29 -9.59 -1.33
C ASN A 88 7.40 -8.34 -1.48
N VAL A 89 6.16 -8.50 -1.97
CA VAL A 89 5.18 -7.41 -1.99
C VAL A 89 4.96 -6.86 -0.59
N ALA A 90 4.87 -7.73 0.43
CA ALA A 90 4.73 -7.29 1.80
C ALA A 90 5.96 -6.50 2.27
N ASN A 91 7.17 -6.98 1.98
CA ASN A 91 8.41 -6.37 2.44
C ASN A 91 8.60 -4.95 1.90
N CYS A 92 8.22 -4.71 0.64
CA CYS A 92 8.32 -3.41 -0.03
C CYS A 92 7.11 -2.48 0.21
N HIS A 93 6.01 -2.98 0.78
CA HIS A 93 4.79 -2.19 0.94
C HIS A 93 5.00 -0.97 1.87
N PRO A 94 4.64 0.26 1.45
CA PRO A 94 4.83 1.47 2.27
C PRO A 94 3.92 1.51 3.50
N ASN A 95 2.70 0.98 3.40
CA ASN A 95 1.77 0.86 4.52
C ASN A 95 2.00 -0.40 5.39
N PRO A 96 2.29 -0.28 6.70
CA PRO A 96 2.56 -1.41 7.59
C PRO A 96 1.35 -2.34 7.81
N LYS A 97 0.11 -1.81 7.76
CA LYS A 97 -1.10 -2.63 7.89
C LYS A 97 -1.26 -3.57 6.70
N ALA A 98 -1.02 -3.04 5.50
CA ALA A 98 -1.07 -3.84 4.27
C ALA A 98 0.08 -4.85 4.23
N LYS A 99 1.29 -4.49 4.68
CA LYS A 99 2.41 -5.43 4.87
C LYS A 99 2.02 -6.64 5.72
N ALA A 100 1.33 -6.42 6.86
CA ALA A 100 0.85 -7.52 7.70
C ALA A 100 -0.18 -8.41 6.99
N GLN A 101 -1.09 -7.83 6.20
CA GLN A 101 -2.07 -8.58 5.42
C GLN A 101 -1.42 -9.44 4.34
N TRP A 102 -0.46 -8.89 3.59
CA TRP A 102 0.30 -9.62 2.57
C TRP A 102 1.12 -10.76 3.18
N LYS A 103 1.83 -10.53 4.29
CA LYS A 103 2.54 -11.60 5.02
C LYS A 103 1.59 -12.70 5.49
N LYS A 104 0.42 -12.34 6.03
CA LYS A 104 -0.58 -13.31 6.47
C LYS A 104 -1.08 -14.16 5.30
N LYS A 105 -1.32 -13.56 4.13
CA LYS A 105 -1.73 -14.28 2.93
C LYS A 105 -0.62 -15.21 2.41
N ALA A 106 0.62 -14.74 2.33
CA ALA A 106 1.77 -15.57 1.92
C ALA A 106 1.92 -16.81 2.82
N LYS A 107 1.85 -16.62 4.14
CA LYS A 107 1.87 -17.73 5.11
C LYS A 107 0.73 -18.71 4.95
N LYS A 108 -0.48 -18.26 4.60
CA LYS A 108 -1.61 -19.16 4.36
C LYS A 108 -1.38 -20.05 3.14
N ILE A 109 -0.80 -19.52 2.07
CA ILE A 109 -0.45 -20.30 0.88
C ILE A 109 0.62 -21.33 1.21
N GLN A 110 1.65 -20.94 1.97
CA GLN A 110 2.65 -21.88 2.47
C GLN A 110 2.08 -22.94 3.43
N LYS A 111 1.12 -22.57 4.29
CA LYS A 111 0.51 -23.52 5.24
C LYS A 111 -0.50 -24.46 4.59
N GLY A 112 -1.22 -24.01 3.55
CA GLY A 112 -2.07 -24.88 2.74
C GLY A 112 -1.30 -26.05 2.11
N ARG A 113 0.03 -25.93 1.99
CA ARG A 113 0.96 -27.01 1.62
C ARG A 113 1.09 -28.11 2.68
N SER A 114 0.81 -27.81 3.95
CA SER A 114 1.02 -28.73 5.10
C SER A 114 -0.24 -29.47 5.54
N GLU A 115 -1.43 -29.09 5.05
CA GLU A 115 -2.71 -29.72 5.44
C GLU A 115 -3.29 -30.65 4.35
N GLY A 116 -2.52 -30.94 3.30
CA GLY A 116 -2.89 -31.84 2.21
C GLY A 116 -1.99 -33.07 2.08
N THR A 117 -1.53 -33.64 3.21
CA THR A 117 -0.83 -34.94 3.25
C THR A 117 -1.70 -35.99 3.90
#